data_AF-A0A954A768-F1
#
_entry.id   AF-A0A954A768-F1
#
_cell.length_a   1.000
_cell.length_b   1.000
_cell.length_c   1.000
_cell.angle_alpha   90.00
_cell.angle_beta   90.00
_cell.angle_gamma   90.00
#
_symmetry.space_group_name_H-M   'P 1'
#
loop_
_entity.id
_entity.type
_entity.pdbx_description
1 polymer ?
#
loop_
_entity_poly.entity_id
_entity_poly.type
_entity_poly.pdbx_seq_one_letter_code
_entity_poly.pdbx_strand_id
1 'polypeptide(L)'
;MSWNGLGGLVTGAIVSLLGSALECRADVVGYGGPVVVTDPPPSILHGTNPWESDTEIRVWLERTLVLPQALTLGHVEPGFIDGPPYTSGDVPAGTVITTHMIRVDPIASGPVLLSGFVEFDAPILGVLFGSQLVPTDDLLGRPGVVYNGNRYRGLELDGPGGDSADFFEISGDRSRIDFAMAVGDWTDDIRVITADTIPGALAGGSCVLADPPPSILEGEWESSSEIRVWFERAFACVSPIDLGHVEAGFIDDSADYVGGAIPVGTPLHSCMVRLDPVGTTTTLLSGFLEFDGEILGVIAGSQLTPTDELLGRPGVVYDASSSRGLECDGPGGSPDSFEISSDRHRIDFTLQAASSTDSLRILMRPGARFLRGDANRNRRAELTDAVLLLSYLFQSAPVSCIDALDTTDDGVVSLVDAVFLLDHLFLSGPAPAPPYPRAGLDPTPDALDCES
;
A
#
# COMPACT_ATOMS: atom_id res chain seq x y z
N MET A 1 -8.87 25.77 -67.49
CA MET A 1 -9.94 25.68 -66.49
C MET A 1 -9.34 25.09 -65.24
N SER A 2 -9.40 25.84 -64.14
CA SER A 2 -9.06 25.41 -62.78
C SER A 2 -9.84 24.16 -62.38
N TRP A 3 -9.32 23.37 -61.43
CA TRP A 3 -9.98 23.07 -60.15
C TRP A 3 -9.02 22.28 -59.24
N ASN A 4 -8.92 22.74 -58.00
CA ASN A 4 -8.11 22.23 -56.89
C ASN A 4 -8.69 20.92 -56.32
N GLY A 5 -7.84 20.13 -55.65
CA GLY A 5 -8.25 19.04 -54.78
C GLY A 5 -7.11 18.62 -53.85
N LEU A 6 -7.00 19.29 -52.71
CA LEU A 6 -6.16 18.90 -51.57
C LEU A 6 -6.58 17.52 -51.05
N GLY A 7 -5.62 16.62 -50.85
CA GLY A 7 -5.77 15.34 -50.16
C GLY A 7 -4.63 15.17 -49.17
N GLY A 8 -4.97 15.06 -47.89
CA GLY A 8 -4.11 15.34 -46.74
C GLY A 8 -2.87 14.46 -46.59
N LEU A 9 -1.80 15.11 -46.12
CA LEU A 9 -0.71 14.46 -45.40
C LEU A 9 -1.27 13.81 -44.14
N VAL A 10 -1.25 12.48 -44.08
CA VAL A 10 -1.38 11.75 -42.82
C VAL A 10 -0.05 11.91 -42.09
N THR A 11 0.07 12.94 -41.26
CA THR A 11 1.10 13.01 -40.23
C THR A 11 0.75 11.95 -39.20
N GLY A 12 1.52 10.84 -39.19
CA GLY A 12 1.50 9.89 -38.09
C GLY A 12 1.90 10.63 -36.82
N ALA A 13 0.93 10.87 -35.95
CA ALA A 13 1.21 11.26 -34.58
C ALA A 13 1.93 10.08 -33.92
N ILE A 14 3.22 10.23 -33.68
CA ILE A 14 3.88 9.46 -32.63
C ILE A 14 3.22 9.95 -31.35
N VAL A 15 2.20 9.23 -30.90
CA VAL A 15 1.72 9.33 -29.52
C VAL A 15 2.88 8.82 -28.68
N SER A 16 3.70 9.74 -28.19
CA SER A 16 4.57 9.45 -27.05
C SER A 16 3.64 9.19 -25.87
N LEU A 17 3.22 7.94 -25.72
CA LEU A 17 2.90 7.39 -24.41
C LEU A 17 4.20 7.43 -23.62
N LEU A 18 4.51 8.61 -23.06
CA LEU A 18 5.30 8.68 -21.85
C LEU A 18 4.46 7.94 -20.81
N GLY A 19 4.71 6.64 -20.69
CA GLY A 19 4.32 5.91 -19.51
C GLY A 19 4.94 6.67 -18.35
N SER A 20 4.10 7.35 -17.56
CA SER A 20 4.49 7.82 -16.25
C SER A 20 5.06 6.61 -15.53
N ALA A 21 6.35 6.69 -15.15
CA ALA A 21 6.91 5.71 -14.25
C ALA A 21 5.94 5.61 -13.07
N LEU A 22 5.41 4.41 -12.80
CA LEU A 22 4.71 4.15 -11.54
C LEU A 22 5.75 4.37 -10.44
N GLU A 23 5.69 5.55 -9.83
CA GLU A 23 6.35 5.81 -8.56
C GLU A 23 5.62 4.96 -7.52
N CYS A 24 6.36 4.21 -6.70
CA CYS A 24 5.80 3.64 -5.49
C CYS A 24 5.32 4.83 -4.66
N ARG A 25 4.00 4.93 -4.54
CA ARG A 25 3.34 5.93 -3.74
C ARG A 25 2.04 5.31 -3.29
N ALA A 26 1.62 5.64 -2.08
CA ALA A 26 0.26 5.34 -1.69
C ALA A 26 -0.70 6.10 -2.61
N ASP A 27 -1.67 5.41 -3.20
CA ASP A 27 -2.72 5.99 -4.02
C ASP A 27 -4.08 5.93 -3.29
N VAL A 28 -4.99 6.81 -3.67
CA VAL A 28 -6.39 6.76 -3.23
C VAL A 28 -7.10 5.65 -3.99
N VAL A 29 -7.49 4.59 -3.29
CA VAL A 29 -8.15 3.40 -3.86
C VAL A 29 -9.66 3.35 -3.60
N GLY A 30 -10.17 4.21 -2.72
CA GLY A 30 -11.59 4.31 -2.42
C GLY A 30 -11.95 5.67 -1.82
N TYR A 31 -13.17 6.13 -2.05
CA TYR A 31 -13.71 7.33 -1.41
C TYR A 31 -15.24 7.34 -1.47
N GLY A 32 -15.88 8.18 -0.67
CA GLY A 32 -17.33 8.36 -0.69
C GLY A 32 -17.78 9.66 -0.06
N GLY A 33 -19.08 9.94 -0.19
CA GLY A 33 -19.64 11.26 0.08
C GLY A 33 -19.44 12.19 -1.13
N PRO A 34 -19.36 13.53 -0.92
CA PRO A 34 -19.07 14.50 -1.96
C PRO A 34 -17.57 14.61 -2.31
N VAL A 35 -16.78 13.56 -2.06
CA VAL A 35 -15.34 13.55 -2.35
C VAL A 35 -15.10 13.48 -3.86
N VAL A 36 -14.21 14.35 -4.33
CA VAL A 36 -13.70 14.37 -5.70
C VAL A 36 -12.17 14.34 -5.67
N VAL A 37 -11.60 13.26 -6.17
CA VAL A 37 -10.14 13.08 -6.31
C VAL A 37 -9.68 13.73 -7.62
N THR A 38 -8.80 14.73 -7.55
CA THR A 38 -8.33 15.50 -8.72
C THR A 38 -7.03 16.24 -8.45
N ASP A 39 -6.20 16.48 -9.47
CA ASP A 39 -4.96 17.29 -9.32
C ASP A 39 -5.24 18.77 -9.04
N PRO A 40 -4.49 19.44 -8.13
CA PRO A 40 -4.69 20.84 -7.74
C PRO A 40 -4.43 21.85 -8.86
N PRO A 41 -5.15 22.99 -8.89
CA PRO A 41 -4.78 24.13 -9.71
C PRO A 41 -3.45 24.71 -9.21
N PRO A 42 -2.76 25.55 -10.01
CA PRO A 42 -1.50 26.19 -9.59
C PRO A 42 -1.59 27.05 -8.31
N SER A 43 -2.81 27.39 -7.88
CA SER A 43 -3.07 28.15 -6.66
C SER A 43 -4.37 27.67 -6.03
N ILE A 44 -4.31 27.36 -4.74
CA ILE A 44 -5.47 27.01 -3.90
C ILE A 44 -5.77 28.12 -2.88
N LEU A 45 -5.43 29.36 -3.20
CA LEU A 45 -5.77 30.50 -2.36
C LEU A 45 -7.31 30.68 -2.35
N HIS A 46 -7.89 30.71 -1.15
CA HIS A 46 -9.32 30.95 -0.95
C HIS A 46 -9.76 32.28 -1.59
N GLY A 47 -10.93 32.32 -2.22
CA GLY A 47 -11.49 33.49 -2.89
C GLY A 47 -10.96 33.72 -4.32
N THR A 48 -10.01 32.90 -4.80
CA THR A 48 -9.29 33.18 -6.06
C THR A 48 -9.06 31.95 -6.94
N ASN A 49 -9.46 30.77 -6.47
CA ASN A 49 -9.23 29.52 -7.15
C ASN A 49 -10.52 29.00 -7.81
N PRO A 50 -10.43 28.17 -8.86
CA PRO A 50 -11.60 27.69 -9.60
C PRO A 50 -12.35 26.54 -8.90
N TRP A 51 -11.98 26.18 -7.67
CA TRP A 51 -12.44 24.98 -6.98
C TRP A 51 -13.37 25.23 -5.79
N GLU A 52 -13.69 26.49 -5.48
CA GLU A 52 -14.69 26.83 -4.48
C GLU A 52 -16.01 26.10 -4.75
N SER A 53 -16.50 25.38 -3.75
CA SER A 53 -17.68 24.52 -3.85
C SER A 53 -18.31 24.30 -2.48
N ASP A 54 -19.63 24.53 -2.40
CA ASP A 54 -20.44 24.18 -1.21
C ASP A 54 -20.87 22.71 -1.22
N THR A 55 -20.41 21.93 -2.20
CA THR A 55 -20.93 20.58 -2.46
C THR A 55 -19.85 19.54 -2.71
N GLU A 56 -18.57 19.90 -2.71
CA GLU A 56 -17.47 18.99 -3.03
C GLU A 56 -16.35 19.09 -1.99
N ILE A 57 -15.80 17.95 -1.62
CA ILE A 57 -14.54 17.83 -0.89
C ILE A 57 -13.47 17.49 -1.92
N ARG A 58 -12.39 18.26 -2.00
CA ARG A 58 -11.27 18.00 -2.91
C ARG A 58 -10.21 17.15 -2.21
N VAL A 59 -9.77 16.09 -2.89
CA VAL A 59 -8.69 15.23 -2.43
C VAL A 59 -7.64 15.12 -3.52
N TRP A 60 -6.36 15.25 -3.16
CA TRP A 60 -5.29 15.07 -4.13
C TRP A 60 -4.01 14.55 -3.50
N LEU A 61 -3.25 13.85 -4.34
CA LEU A 61 -1.87 13.51 -4.07
C LEU A 61 -1.01 14.78 -4.14
N GLU A 62 -0.33 15.10 -3.05
CA GLU A 62 0.63 16.20 -3.02
C GLU A 62 1.99 15.75 -3.55
N ARG A 63 2.64 14.78 -2.92
CA ARG A 63 3.90 14.21 -3.41
C ARG A 63 4.31 12.96 -2.65
N THR A 64 5.22 12.21 -3.25
CA THR A 64 6.06 11.23 -2.54
C THR A 64 7.44 11.84 -2.32
N LEU A 65 8.04 11.59 -1.14
CA LEU A 65 9.39 12.04 -0.83
C LEU A 65 10.03 11.17 0.25
N VAL A 66 11.36 11.10 0.21
CA VAL A 66 12.19 10.73 1.36
C VAL A 66 12.22 11.93 2.32
N LEU A 67 11.85 11.73 3.57
CA LEU A 67 11.90 12.79 4.59
C LEU A 67 13.35 13.23 4.84
N PRO A 68 13.71 14.51 4.61
CA PRO A 68 15.07 15.00 4.84
C PRO A 68 15.39 15.17 6.34
N GLN A 69 14.37 15.20 7.17
CA GLN A 69 14.43 15.31 8.63
C GLN A 69 13.20 14.64 9.23
N ALA A 70 13.24 14.32 10.53
CA ALA A 70 12.08 13.75 11.20
C ALA A 70 10.86 14.68 11.10
N LEU A 71 9.68 14.09 10.92
CA LEU A 71 8.40 14.78 10.81
C LEU A 71 7.51 14.42 12.00
N THR A 72 7.15 15.40 12.80
CA THR A 72 6.19 15.22 13.90
C THR A 72 4.75 15.38 13.39
N LEU A 73 3.96 14.31 13.52
CA LEU A 73 2.54 14.25 13.15
C LEU A 73 1.65 14.75 14.29
N GLY A 74 0.46 15.27 13.95
CA GLY A 74 -0.50 15.79 14.91
C GLY A 74 -1.23 14.69 15.68
N HIS A 75 -1.59 13.62 14.98
CA HIS A 75 -2.22 12.43 15.54
C HIS A 75 -1.82 11.17 14.78
N VAL A 76 -1.55 10.05 15.48
CA VAL A 76 -1.09 8.77 14.87
C VAL A 76 -1.89 7.52 15.26
N GLU A 77 -2.75 7.62 16.27
CA GLU A 77 -3.53 6.46 16.73
C GLU A 77 -4.82 6.29 15.92
N PRO A 78 -5.28 5.05 15.69
CA PRO A 78 -6.61 4.79 15.18
C PRO A 78 -7.71 5.29 16.13
N GLY A 79 -8.87 5.57 15.56
CA GLY A 79 -10.07 5.99 16.29
C GLY A 79 -10.55 7.38 15.94
N PHE A 80 -11.69 7.73 16.53
CA PHE A 80 -12.43 8.97 16.29
C PHE A 80 -11.84 10.15 17.06
N ILE A 81 -11.60 11.27 16.36
CA ILE A 81 -11.01 12.50 16.88
C ILE A 81 -11.90 13.70 16.51
N ASP A 82 -12.58 14.25 17.51
CA ASP A 82 -13.31 15.52 17.46
C ASP A 82 -12.67 16.60 18.36
N GLY A 83 -11.63 16.25 19.12
CA GLY A 83 -10.94 17.13 20.06
C GLY A 83 -9.84 16.43 20.85
N PRO A 84 -9.15 17.13 21.78
CA PRO A 84 -8.06 16.56 22.56
C PRO A 84 -8.53 15.46 23.54
N PRO A 85 -7.64 14.52 23.92
CA PRO A 85 -6.19 14.53 23.72
C PRO A 85 -5.75 14.03 22.33
N TYR A 86 -4.68 14.64 21.81
CA TYR A 86 -4.02 14.18 20.58
C TYR A 86 -2.77 13.35 20.92
N THR A 87 -2.54 12.27 20.17
CA THR A 87 -1.33 11.46 20.28
C THR A 87 -0.36 11.82 19.17
N SER A 88 0.60 12.70 19.45
CA SER A 88 1.67 13.02 18.51
C SER A 88 2.60 11.83 18.30
N GLY A 89 3.14 11.66 17.09
CA GLY A 89 4.18 10.67 16.78
C GLY A 89 5.17 11.21 15.75
N ASP A 90 6.39 10.69 15.77
CA ASP A 90 7.45 11.11 14.85
C ASP A 90 7.66 10.07 13.74
N VAL A 91 7.74 10.54 12.50
CA VAL A 91 8.24 9.77 11.37
C VAL A 91 9.74 10.09 11.21
N PRO A 92 10.64 9.10 11.28
CA PRO A 92 12.09 9.35 11.19
C PRO A 92 12.52 9.97 9.86
N ALA A 93 13.62 10.73 9.90
CA ALA A 93 14.32 11.15 8.68
C ALA A 93 14.75 9.91 7.87
N GLY A 94 14.72 10.01 6.54
CA GLY A 94 15.03 8.90 5.63
C GLY A 94 13.83 8.02 5.28
N THR A 95 12.69 8.17 5.97
CA THR A 95 11.45 7.44 5.63
C THR A 95 10.85 7.99 4.33
N VAL A 96 10.50 7.11 3.39
CA VAL A 96 9.65 7.50 2.25
C VAL A 96 8.20 7.54 2.68
N ILE A 97 7.57 8.68 2.40
CA ILE A 97 6.16 8.92 2.69
C ILE A 97 5.47 9.43 1.43
N THR A 98 4.16 9.20 1.39
CA THR A 98 3.27 9.87 0.45
C THR A 98 2.34 10.80 1.20
N THR A 99 2.14 12.00 0.65
CA THR A 99 1.31 13.03 1.25
C THR A 99 0.06 13.30 0.41
N HIS A 100 -1.07 13.36 1.09
CA HIS A 100 -2.37 13.63 0.48
C HIS A 100 -3.03 14.79 1.19
N MET A 101 -3.64 15.69 0.43
CA MET A 101 -4.45 16.77 0.99
C MET A 101 -5.92 16.45 0.82
N ILE A 102 -6.71 16.75 1.85
CA ILE A 102 -8.17 16.70 1.85
C ILE A 102 -8.64 18.10 2.25
N ARG A 103 -9.52 18.69 1.45
CA ARG A 103 -9.94 20.08 1.60
C ARG A 103 -11.42 20.30 1.32
N VAL A 104 -12.01 21.21 2.09
CA VAL A 104 -13.25 21.91 1.75
C VAL A 104 -12.96 23.40 1.60
N ASP A 105 -13.41 23.98 0.48
CA ASP A 105 -13.25 25.40 0.15
C ASP A 105 -14.63 25.96 -0.23
N PRO A 106 -15.38 26.57 0.70
CA PRO A 106 -16.76 26.97 0.45
C PRO A 106 -16.84 28.19 -0.47
N ILE A 107 -17.96 28.30 -1.18
CA ILE A 107 -18.37 29.56 -1.82
C ILE A 107 -18.92 30.43 -0.70
N ALA A 108 -18.35 31.63 -0.49
CA ALA A 108 -18.70 32.54 0.62
C ALA A 108 -20.21 32.92 0.67
N SER A 109 -21.04 32.03 1.21
CA SER A 109 -22.50 32.06 1.13
C SER A 109 -23.20 31.55 2.40
N GLY A 110 -22.46 31.05 3.39
CA GLY A 110 -22.97 30.54 4.66
C GLY A 110 -22.22 29.27 5.11
N PRO A 111 -22.51 28.74 6.31
CA PRO A 111 -21.84 27.56 6.82
C PRO A 111 -22.22 26.31 6.02
N VAL A 112 -21.23 25.49 5.69
CA VAL A 112 -21.37 24.22 4.98
C VAL A 112 -20.76 23.11 5.83
N LEU A 113 -21.47 21.99 5.96
CA LEU A 113 -20.94 20.76 6.57
C LEU A 113 -20.88 19.68 5.49
N LEU A 114 -19.67 19.27 5.13
CA LEU A 114 -19.45 18.13 4.23
C LEU A 114 -18.77 17.01 5.00
N SER A 115 -19.16 15.76 4.71
CA SER A 115 -18.54 14.58 5.30
C SER A 115 -18.28 13.53 4.24
N GLY A 116 -17.21 12.78 4.42
CA GLY A 116 -16.78 11.77 3.47
C GLY A 116 -15.72 10.86 4.07
N PHE A 117 -15.16 10.03 3.20
CA PHE A 117 -14.02 9.18 3.55
C PHE A 117 -13.10 9.01 2.35
N VAL A 118 -11.85 8.65 2.65
CA VAL A 118 -10.82 8.27 1.69
C VAL A 118 -10.13 6.99 2.19
N GLU A 119 -9.87 6.07 1.28
CA GLU A 119 -9.13 4.82 1.50
C GLU A 119 -7.86 4.83 0.67
N PHE A 120 -6.77 4.34 1.27
CA PHE A 120 -5.43 4.24 0.71
C PHE A 120 -5.01 2.78 0.60
N ASP A 121 -4.14 2.47 -0.35
CA ASP A 121 -3.47 1.17 -0.49
C ASP A 121 -2.20 1.03 0.38
N ALA A 122 -1.90 2.05 1.20
CA ALA A 122 -0.83 2.00 2.18
C ALA A 122 -1.29 2.52 3.56
N PRO A 123 -0.65 2.07 4.66
CA PRO A 123 -1.02 2.49 5.99
C PRO A 123 -0.88 4.00 6.20
N ILE A 124 -1.89 4.61 6.83
CA ILE A 124 -1.85 5.97 7.36
C ILE A 124 -0.91 5.97 8.58
N LEU A 125 0.20 6.69 8.46
CA LEU A 125 1.12 6.96 9.58
C LEU A 125 0.53 7.98 10.55
N GLY A 126 -0.27 8.91 10.03
CA GLY A 126 -1.01 9.88 10.83
C GLY A 126 -1.44 11.09 10.02
N VAL A 127 -1.94 12.10 10.74
CA VAL A 127 -2.56 13.30 10.15
C VAL A 127 -1.88 14.56 10.67
N LEU A 128 -1.63 15.51 9.78
CA LEU A 128 -1.27 16.88 10.08
C LEU A 128 -2.50 17.77 9.91
N PHE A 129 -2.79 18.60 10.91
CA PHE A 129 -3.96 19.48 10.91
C PHE A 129 -3.65 20.78 11.65
N GLY A 130 -4.56 21.76 11.53
CA GLY A 130 -4.45 23.06 12.20
C GLY A 130 -3.11 23.76 11.95
N SER A 131 -2.41 24.15 13.03
CA SER A 131 -1.18 24.93 12.93
C SER A 131 0.03 24.21 12.30
N GLN A 132 -0.06 22.88 12.09
CA GLN A 132 1.02 22.10 11.49
C GLN A 132 1.05 22.16 9.96
N LEU A 133 -0.03 22.63 9.33
CA LEU A 133 -0.18 22.62 7.87
C LEU A 133 0.75 23.62 7.19
N VAL A 134 0.67 24.90 7.58
CA VAL A 134 1.45 25.99 6.96
C VAL A 134 2.97 25.74 7.01
N PRO A 135 3.57 25.34 8.15
CA PRO A 135 5.01 25.08 8.20
C PRO A 135 5.48 23.89 7.36
N THR A 136 4.56 23.01 6.94
CA THR A 136 4.90 21.79 6.21
C THR A 136 4.64 21.87 4.71
N ASP A 137 4.06 22.95 4.18
CA ASP A 137 3.73 23.07 2.76
C ASP A 137 4.94 23.02 1.82
N ASP A 138 6.02 23.72 2.13
CA ASP A 138 7.21 23.74 1.28
C ASP A 138 7.85 22.34 1.19
N LEU A 139 7.76 21.57 2.27
CA LEU A 139 8.33 20.23 2.34
C LEU A 139 7.39 19.18 1.73
N LEU A 140 6.11 19.21 2.10
CA LEU A 140 5.14 18.13 1.87
C LEU A 140 4.10 18.45 0.79
N GLY A 141 3.94 19.72 0.42
CA GLY A 141 2.96 20.15 -0.57
C GLY A 141 3.36 19.82 -2.01
N ARG A 142 2.38 19.85 -2.92
CA ARG A 142 2.55 19.63 -4.35
C ARG A 142 3.48 20.72 -4.93
N PRO A 143 4.61 20.35 -5.54
CA PRO A 143 5.49 21.33 -6.18
C PRO A 143 4.74 22.17 -7.23
N GLY A 144 4.89 23.49 -7.14
CA GLY A 144 4.26 24.43 -8.07
C GLY A 144 2.83 24.87 -7.71
N VAL A 145 2.26 24.36 -6.61
CA VAL A 145 0.99 24.84 -6.07
C VAL A 145 1.24 25.93 -5.01
N VAL A 146 0.49 27.03 -5.09
CA VAL A 146 0.49 28.07 -4.07
C VAL A 146 -0.56 27.76 -3.00
N TYR A 147 -0.10 27.47 -1.78
CA TYR A 147 -0.92 27.15 -0.61
C TYR A 147 -1.33 28.40 0.18
N ASN A 148 -2.41 28.30 0.96
CA ASN A 148 -2.90 29.41 1.79
C ASN A 148 -2.05 29.59 3.06
N GLY A 149 -1.32 30.70 3.20
CA GLY A 149 -0.48 30.95 4.38
C GLY A 149 -1.25 31.24 5.69
N ASN A 150 -2.58 31.17 5.69
CA ASN A 150 -3.39 31.40 6.89
C ASN A 150 -3.41 30.16 7.80
N ARG A 151 -3.29 30.38 9.11
CA ARG A 151 -3.36 29.34 10.15
C ARG A 151 -4.76 28.81 10.44
N TYR A 152 -5.80 29.48 9.94
CA TYR A 152 -7.21 29.11 10.10
C TYR A 152 -7.72 28.28 8.92
N ARG A 153 -6.89 27.36 8.42
CA ARG A 153 -7.24 26.53 7.26
C ARG A 153 -7.44 25.06 7.62
N GLY A 154 -7.67 24.73 8.88
CA GLY A 154 -7.76 23.34 9.31
C GLY A 154 -8.72 23.19 10.47
N LEU A 155 -9.21 21.96 10.64
CA LEU A 155 -10.34 21.59 11.49
C LEU A 155 -10.39 22.27 12.86
N GLU A 156 -11.57 22.73 13.23
CA GLU A 156 -11.95 23.18 14.57
C GLU A 156 -12.37 22.00 15.46
N LEU A 157 -11.38 21.21 15.88
CA LEU A 157 -11.56 20.04 16.76
C LEU A 157 -11.76 20.46 18.23
N ASP A 158 -12.97 20.97 18.53
CA ASP A 158 -13.33 21.57 19.82
C ASP A 158 -13.75 20.56 20.91
N GLY A 159 -13.93 19.30 20.52
CA GLY A 159 -14.37 18.19 21.36
C GLY A 159 -15.88 18.18 21.65
N PRO A 160 -16.34 17.24 22.50
CA PRO A 160 -17.76 17.06 22.78
C PRO A 160 -18.42 18.32 23.37
N GLY A 161 -19.43 18.83 22.68
CA GLY A 161 -20.16 20.05 23.07
C GLY A 161 -19.50 21.36 22.62
N GLY A 162 -18.47 21.27 21.78
CA GLY A 162 -17.96 22.39 20.98
C GLY A 162 -18.97 22.88 19.94
N ASP A 163 -18.67 24.05 19.36
CA ASP A 163 -19.56 24.71 18.40
C ASP A 163 -19.30 24.25 16.94
N SER A 164 -18.18 23.57 16.68
CA SER A 164 -17.87 22.90 15.40
C SER A 164 -18.31 21.43 15.39
N ALA A 165 -18.64 20.95 14.18
CA ALA A 165 -18.96 19.55 13.91
C ALA A 165 -17.80 18.78 13.27
N ASP A 166 -16.59 19.35 13.30
CA ASP A 166 -15.40 18.75 12.69
C ASP A 166 -14.96 17.49 13.40
N PHE A 167 -14.58 16.50 12.59
CA PHE A 167 -13.88 15.35 13.10
C PHE A 167 -13.05 14.71 11.99
N PHE A 168 -12.09 13.89 12.40
CA PHE A 168 -11.58 12.81 11.56
C PHE A 168 -11.48 11.51 12.36
N GLU A 169 -11.49 10.38 11.68
CA GLU A 169 -11.30 9.06 12.27
C GLU A 169 -10.35 8.25 11.40
N ILE A 170 -9.27 7.74 11.99
CA ILE A 170 -8.38 6.78 11.33
C ILE A 170 -8.91 5.38 11.63
N SER A 171 -9.15 4.57 10.61
CA SER A 171 -9.62 3.19 10.80
C SER A 171 -8.61 2.33 11.55
N GLY A 172 -9.08 1.27 12.22
CA GLY A 172 -8.24 0.35 12.99
C GLY A 172 -7.12 -0.31 12.19
N ASP A 173 -7.38 -0.59 10.91
CA ASP A 173 -6.42 -1.12 9.93
C ASP A 173 -5.53 -0.05 9.28
N ARG A 174 -5.70 1.23 9.67
CA ARG A 174 -4.98 2.40 9.14
C ARG A 174 -5.11 2.60 7.63
N SER A 175 -6.05 1.95 6.95
CA SER A 175 -6.22 2.09 5.48
C SER A 175 -7.18 3.21 5.09
N ARG A 176 -7.93 3.77 6.04
CA ARG A 176 -9.02 4.71 5.77
C ARG A 176 -9.03 5.87 6.75
N ILE A 177 -9.41 7.04 6.23
CA ILE A 177 -9.77 8.21 7.02
C ILE A 177 -11.22 8.61 6.71
N ASP A 178 -12.05 8.67 7.75
CA ASP A 178 -13.36 9.31 7.71
C ASP A 178 -13.23 10.72 8.28
N PHE A 179 -14.06 11.65 7.79
CA PHE A 179 -13.99 13.04 8.26
C PHE A 179 -15.29 13.80 8.00
N ALA A 180 -15.50 14.86 8.79
CA ALA A 180 -16.46 15.92 8.51
C ALA A 180 -15.79 17.28 8.72
N MET A 181 -16.15 18.24 7.87
CA MET A 181 -15.58 19.58 7.80
C MET A 181 -16.70 20.61 7.74
N ALA A 182 -16.76 21.48 8.75
CA ALA A 182 -17.77 22.46 9.06
C ALA A 182 -17.25 23.87 8.75
N VAL A 183 -17.17 24.18 7.47
CA VAL A 183 -16.59 25.43 6.99
C VAL A 183 -17.59 26.59 7.02
N GLY A 184 -17.09 27.80 7.30
CA GLY A 184 -17.81 29.06 7.14
C GLY A 184 -17.37 29.84 5.90
N ASP A 185 -16.66 30.94 6.11
CA ASP A 185 -16.05 31.76 5.05
C ASP A 185 -14.59 31.34 4.74
N TRP A 186 -14.10 30.29 5.40
CA TRP A 186 -12.72 29.82 5.27
C TRP A 186 -12.68 28.33 4.99
N THR A 187 -11.49 27.83 4.68
CA THR A 187 -11.27 26.44 4.27
C THR A 187 -10.96 25.56 5.45
N ASP A 188 -11.30 24.28 5.33
CA ASP A 188 -10.74 23.23 6.16
C ASP A 188 -9.87 22.31 5.33
N ASP A 189 -8.65 22.10 5.81
CA ASP A 189 -7.65 21.23 5.24
C ASP A 189 -7.19 20.22 6.30
N ILE A 190 -6.95 18.98 5.89
CA ILE A 190 -6.10 18.02 6.61
C ILE A 190 -5.12 17.39 5.63
N ARG A 191 -3.90 17.13 6.10
CA ARG A 191 -2.87 16.44 5.34
C ARG A 191 -2.65 15.06 5.92
N VAL A 192 -2.93 14.04 5.13
CA VAL A 192 -2.77 12.63 5.51
C VAL A 192 -1.39 12.16 5.05
N ILE A 193 -0.65 11.54 5.97
CA ILE A 193 0.68 10.97 5.71
C ILE A 193 0.54 9.46 5.70
N THR A 194 0.86 8.84 4.57
CA THR A 194 0.87 7.40 4.40
C THR A 194 2.30 6.90 4.26
N ALA A 195 2.55 5.69 4.74
CA ALA A 195 3.84 5.05 4.60
C ALA A 195 4.04 4.60 3.14
N ASP A 196 5.29 4.60 2.69
CA ASP A 196 5.69 3.83 1.51
C ASP A 196 6.40 2.56 2.03
N THR A 197 5.66 1.73 2.77
CA THR A 197 6.15 0.43 3.28
C THR A 197 5.98 -0.65 2.22
N ILE A 198 6.68 -1.77 2.37
CA ILE A 198 6.32 -3.02 1.67
C ILE A 198 4.84 -3.29 1.96
N PRO A 199 3.94 -3.21 0.96
CA PRO A 199 2.52 -3.27 1.21
C PRO A 199 2.15 -4.59 1.88
N GLY A 200 1.58 -4.49 3.07
CA GLY A 200 1.07 -5.64 3.82
C GLY A 200 2.13 -6.61 4.35
N ALA A 201 3.37 -6.16 4.57
CA ALA A 201 4.42 -7.07 5.07
C ALA A 201 4.77 -6.87 6.55
N LEU A 202 4.76 -7.96 7.34
CA LEU A 202 5.39 -8.05 8.65
C LEU A 202 6.80 -8.62 8.51
N ALA A 203 7.76 -8.04 9.23
CA ALA A 203 9.16 -8.51 9.22
C ALA A 203 9.60 -8.93 10.62
N GLY A 204 10.41 -9.99 10.69
CA GLY A 204 10.99 -10.43 11.96
C GLY A 204 12.36 -11.09 11.82
N GLY A 205 12.94 -11.50 12.95
CA GLY A 205 14.33 -11.94 13.03
C GLY A 205 15.29 -10.76 12.89
N SER A 206 16.31 -10.90 12.04
CA SER A 206 17.28 -9.82 11.74
C SER A 206 16.80 -8.84 10.67
N CYS A 207 15.57 -8.98 10.17
CA CYS A 207 15.03 -8.08 9.14
C CYS A 207 14.78 -6.67 9.67
N VAL A 208 15.22 -5.69 8.90
CA VAL A 208 14.89 -4.27 9.08
C VAL A 208 14.32 -3.76 7.77
N LEU A 209 13.06 -3.30 7.83
CA LEU A 209 12.44 -2.58 6.73
C LEU A 209 13.13 -1.23 6.56
N ALA A 210 13.61 -0.94 5.35
CA ALA A 210 14.34 0.29 5.06
C ALA A 210 14.10 0.73 3.62
N ASP A 211 14.30 2.01 3.33
CA ASP A 211 14.39 2.49 1.95
C ASP A 211 15.85 2.39 1.46
N PRO A 212 16.10 1.88 0.25
CA PRO A 212 17.44 1.76 -0.28
C PRO A 212 17.99 3.15 -0.62
N PRO A 213 19.29 3.42 -0.36
CA PRO A 213 19.97 4.58 -0.91
C PRO A 213 19.94 4.57 -2.46
N PRO A 214 20.27 5.70 -3.12
CA PRO A 214 20.31 5.77 -4.59
C PRO A 214 21.26 4.76 -5.25
N SER A 215 22.17 4.17 -4.48
CA SER A 215 23.09 3.15 -4.92
C SER A 215 23.29 2.13 -3.82
N ILE A 216 23.19 0.86 -4.17
CA ILE A 216 23.39 -0.28 -3.27
C ILE A 216 24.53 -1.16 -3.80
N LEU A 217 25.59 -0.56 -4.34
CA LEU A 217 26.75 -1.34 -4.73
C LEU A 217 27.36 -2.00 -3.49
N GLU A 218 28.07 -3.12 -3.69
CA GLU A 218 28.77 -3.82 -2.62
C GLU A 218 29.60 -2.85 -1.77
N GLY A 219 29.39 -2.88 -0.44
CA GLY A 219 30.10 -2.01 0.51
C GLY A 219 29.53 -0.59 0.67
N GLU A 220 28.51 -0.18 -0.09
CA GLU A 220 27.89 1.15 0.04
C GLU A 220 26.77 1.19 1.08
N TRP A 221 26.18 0.04 1.40
CA TRP A 221 25.09 -0.06 2.36
C TRP A 221 25.29 -1.30 3.24
N GLU A 222 26.33 -1.25 4.07
CA GLU A 222 26.74 -2.37 4.92
C GLU A 222 25.95 -2.46 6.25
N SER A 223 25.79 -3.68 6.76
CA SER A 223 25.38 -4.03 8.12
C SER A 223 25.74 -5.49 8.43
N SER A 224 26.33 -5.75 9.59
CA SER A 224 26.61 -7.12 10.08
C SER A 224 25.59 -7.62 11.10
N SER A 225 24.52 -6.87 11.35
CA SER A 225 23.47 -7.24 12.32
C SER A 225 22.06 -7.19 11.74
N GLU A 226 21.90 -6.69 10.52
CA GLU A 226 20.61 -6.45 9.90
C GLU A 226 20.57 -7.08 8.50
N ILE A 227 19.44 -7.69 8.18
CA ILE A 227 19.05 -7.98 6.80
C ILE A 227 18.14 -6.84 6.37
N ARG A 228 18.50 -6.12 5.31
CA ARG A 228 17.73 -4.99 4.82
C ARG A 228 16.69 -5.45 3.84
N VAL A 229 15.47 -4.96 4.02
CA VAL A 229 14.33 -5.34 3.19
C VAL A 229 13.63 -4.07 2.71
N TRP A 230 13.31 -4.02 1.41
CA TRP A 230 12.60 -2.88 0.84
C TRP A 230 11.66 -3.29 -0.28
N PHE A 231 10.65 -2.44 -0.47
CA PHE A 231 9.78 -2.51 -1.62
C PHE A 231 10.47 -1.93 -2.85
N GLU A 232 10.43 -2.64 -3.96
CA GLU A 232 11.01 -2.20 -5.22
C GLU A 232 9.96 -1.57 -6.14
N ARG A 233 8.88 -2.31 -6.44
CA ARG A 233 7.92 -1.89 -7.48
C ARG A 233 6.56 -2.55 -7.36
N ALA A 234 5.50 -1.79 -7.63
CA ALA A 234 4.14 -2.28 -7.90
C ALA A 234 3.81 -2.03 -9.38
N PHE A 235 3.30 -3.04 -10.09
CA PHE A 235 2.81 -2.88 -11.46
C PHE A 235 2.01 -4.12 -11.91
N ALA A 236 1.26 -3.99 -13.01
CA ALA A 236 0.72 -5.15 -13.71
C ALA A 236 1.74 -5.63 -14.76
N CYS A 237 2.05 -6.93 -14.76
CA CYS A 237 3.05 -7.52 -15.66
C CYS A 237 2.74 -7.18 -17.13
N VAL A 238 3.62 -6.46 -17.81
CA VAL A 238 3.46 -6.14 -19.25
C VAL A 238 4.11 -7.18 -20.17
N SER A 239 4.92 -8.06 -19.59
CA SER A 239 5.55 -9.23 -20.21
C SER A 239 5.60 -10.36 -19.18
N PRO A 240 5.73 -11.63 -19.59
CA PRO A 240 5.99 -12.71 -18.65
C PRO A 240 7.26 -12.44 -17.83
N ILE A 241 7.26 -12.82 -16.56
CA ILE A 241 8.43 -12.74 -15.67
C ILE A 241 8.80 -14.15 -15.26
N ASP A 242 10.02 -14.57 -15.60
CA ASP A 242 10.55 -15.86 -15.18
C ASP A 242 10.97 -15.80 -13.71
N LEU A 243 10.56 -16.82 -12.95
CA LEU A 243 10.87 -17.03 -11.55
C LEU A 243 11.91 -18.13 -11.40
N GLY A 244 12.81 -17.98 -10.43
CA GLY A 244 13.79 -18.99 -10.08
C GLY A 244 13.16 -20.19 -9.39
N HIS A 245 12.27 -19.93 -8.43
CA HIS A 245 11.52 -20.95 -7.70
C HIS A 245 10.09 -20.48 -7.44
N VAL A 246 9.09 -21.37 -7.62
CA VAL A 246 7.67 -21.05 -7.46
C VAL A 246 6.90 -21.92 -6.48
N GLU A 247 7.47 -23.01 -5.97
CA GLU A 247 6.74 -23.93 -5.10
C GLU A 247 6.84 -23.52 -3.62
N ALA A 248 5.91 -24.00 -2.80
CA ALA A 248 6.04 -23.91 -1.35
C ALA A 248 7.02 -24.97 -0.83
N GLY A 249 7.65 -24.70 0.32
CA GLY A 249 8.57 -25.60 1.00
C GLY A 249 9.97 -25.02 1.17
N PHE A 250 10.80 -25.80 1.86
CA PHE A 250 12.19 -25.48 2.20
C PHE A 250 13.13 -25.74 1.02
N ILE A 251 14.01 -24.79 0.75
CA ILE A 251 15.02 -24.83 -0.31
C ILE A 251 16.38 -24.41 0.26
N ASP A 252 17.34 -25.33 0.22
CA ASP A 252 18.76 -25.11 0.50
C ASP A 252 19.67 -25.50 -0.67
N ASP A 253 19.17 -26.20 -1.69
CA ASP A 253 19.90 -26.56 -2.91
C ASP A 253 19.21 -25.97 -4.15
N SER A 254 19.95 -25.19 -4.92
CA SER A 254 19.48 -24.57 -6.17
C SER A 254 19.18 -25.60 -7.25
N ALA A 255 19.66 -26.84 -7.12
CA ALA A 255 19.22 -27.96 -7.96
C ALA A 255 17.73 -28.31 -7.77
N ASP A 256 17.14 -27.95 -6.62
CA ASP A 256 15.73 -28.18 -6.31
C ASP A 256 14.82 -27.00 -6.72
N TYR A 257 15.37 -26.00 -7.42
CA TYR A 257 14.59 -24.89 -7.95
C TYR A 257 13.55 -25.37 -8.98
N VAL A 258 12.28 -25.06 -8.71
CA VAL A 258 11.17 -25.27 -9.65
C VAL A 258 10.88 -23.93 -10.30
N GLY A 259 11.44 -23.71 -11.49
CA GLY A 259 11.18 -22.49 -12.25
C GLY A 259 9.72 -22.37 -12.68
N GLY A 260 9.28 -21.14 -12.92
CA GLY A 260 7.93 -20.83 -13.41
C GLY A 260 7.88 -19.44 -14.05
N ALA A 261 6.71 -19.04 -14.53
CA ALA A 261 6.54 -17.73 -15.15
C ALA A 261 5.24 -17.06 -14.69
N ILE A 262 5.34 -15.79 -14.31
CA ILE A 262 4.18 -14.95 -14.00
C ILE A 262 3.56 -14.47 -15.32
N PRO A 263 2.25 -14.69 -15.57
CA PRO A 263 1.60 -14.27 -16.80
C PRO A 263 1.50 -12.73 -16.95
N VAL A 264 1.38 -12.29 -18.20
CA VAL A 264 1.02 -10.90 -18.53
C VAL A 264 -0.33 -10.53 -17.90
N GLY A 265 -0.43 -9.31 -17.38
CA GLY A 265 -1.63 -8.76 -16.76
C GLY A 265 -1.72 -9.03 -15.26
N THR A 266 -0.89 -9.91 -14.71
CA THR A 266 -0.88 -10.21 -13.27
C THR A 266 -0.46 -8.97 -12.47
N PRO A 267 -1.27 -8.48 -11.52
CA PRO A 267 -0.84 -7.48 -10.56
C PRO A 267 0.29 -8.03 -9.68
N LEU A 268 1.36 -7.25 -9.51
CA LEU A 268 2.59 -7.73 -8.91
C LEU A 268 3.24 -6.66 -8.04
N HIS A 269 3.72 -7.11 -6.89
CA HIS A 269 4.63 -6.42 -5.99
C HIS A 269 6.01 -7.11 -6.04
N SER A 270 7.08 -6.31 -6.08
CA SER A 270 8.48 -6.78 -5.97
C SER A 270 9.09 -6.27 -4.67
N CYS A 271 9.68 -7.18 -3.92
CA CYS A 271 10.38 -6.91 -2.68
C CYS A 271 11.80 -7.46 -2.76
N MET A 272 12.77 -6.68 -2.28
CA MET A 272 14.16 -7.13 -2.17
C MET A 272 14.54 -7.36 -0.72
N VAL A 273 15.29 -8.44 -0.49
CA VAL A 273 15.96 -8.79 0.75
C VAL A 273 17.46 -8.77 0.46
N ARG A 274 18.27 -8.17 1.34
CA ARG A 274 19.72 -8.10 1.17
C ARG A 274 20.49 -8.16 2.48
N LEU A 275 21.59 -8.91 2.46
CA LEU A 275 22.68 -8.87 3.44
C LEU A 275 23.95 -8.34 2.76
N ASP A 276 24.53 -7.28 3.31
CA ASP A 276 25.79 -6.66 2.87
C ASP A 276 26.67 -6.47 4.12
N PRO A 277 27.50 -7.46 4.52
CA PRO A 277 28.25 -7.40 5.77
C PRO A 277 29.34 -6.35 5.77
N VAL A 278 29.65 -5.79 6.95
CA VAL A 278 30.78 -4.87 7.09
C VAL A 278 32.11 -5.62 6.92
N GLY A 279 32.88 -5.23 5.89
CA GLY A 279 34.23 -5.75 5.66
C GLY A 279 34.25 -7.16 5.06
N THR A 280 35.02 -8.08 5.65
CA THR A 280 35.23 -9.43 5.08
C THR A 280 34.91 -10.56 6.06
N THR A 281 34.25 -10.24 7.18
CA THR A 281 33.90 -11.25 8.18
C THR A 281 32.61 -11.92 7.76
N THR A 282 32.62 -13.24 7.63
CA THR A 282 31.41 -14.01 7.32
C THR A 282 30.34 -13.72 8.36
N THR A 283 29.19 -13.26 7.89
CA THR A 283 28.01 -12.92 8.68
C THR A 283 26.89 -13.86 8.27
N LEU A 284 26.24 -14.46 9.25
CA LEU A 284 25.10 -15.36 9.07
C LEU A 284 23.92 -14.77 9.82
N LEU A 285 22.85 -14.41 9.11
CA LEU A 285 21.63 -13.88 9.70
C LEU A 285 20.42 -14.62 9.14
N SER A 286 19.35 -14.66 9.93
CA SER A 286 18.08 -15.22 9.51
C SER A 286 16.96 -14.22 9.80
N GLY A 287 15.92 -14.28 8.99
CA GLY A 287 14.75 -13.44 9.13
C GLY A 287 13.56 -14.05 8.42
N PHE A 288 12.43 -13.36 8.51
CA PHE A 288 11.22 -13.74 7.80
C PHE A 288 10.43 -12.52 7.39
N LEU A 289 9.61 -12.71 6.35
CA LEU A 289 8.58 -11.79 5.92
C LEU A 289 7.25 -12.53 5.83
N GLU A 290 6.19 -11.94 6.35
CA GLU A 290 4.79 -12.36 6.15
C GLU A 290 4.09 -11.29 5.32
N PHE A 291 3.27 -11.66 4.35
CA PHE A 291 2.59 -10.77 3.42
C PHE A 291 1.07 -10.99 3.45
N ASP A 292 0.31 -9.92 3.30
CA ASP A 292 -1.15 -9.98 3.13
C ASP A 292 -1.58 -10.56 1.76
N GLY A 293 -0.65 -10.69 0.80
CA GLY A 293 -0.90 -11.27 -0.51
C GLY A 293 -0.02 -12.48 -0.80
N GLU A 294 -0.50 -13.36 -1.68
CA GLU A 294 0.17 -14.59 -2.07
C GLU A 294 1.59 -14.33 -2.62
N ILE A 295 2.60 -15.00 -2.07
CA ILE A 295 3.94 -15.10 -2.65
C ILE A 295 3.85 -15.94 -3.92
N LEU A 296 4.12 -15.33 -5.07
CA LEU A 296 4.15 -16.02 -6.37
C LEU A 296 5.45 -16.80 -6.59
N GLY A 297 6.54 -16.33 -5.98
CA GLY A 297 7.81 -17.04 -5.97
C GLY A 297 8.98 -16.10 -5.75
N VAL A 298 10.18 -16.61 -6.01
CA VAL A 298 11.44 -15.90 -5.77
C VAL A 298 12.36 -15.89 -6.98
N ILE A 299 13.18 -14.85 -7.05
CA ILE A 299 14.29 -14.71 -7.97
C ILE A 299 15.56 -14.59 -7.12
N ALA A 300 16.51 -15.49 -7.35
CA ALA A 300 17.74 -15.63 -6.58
C ALA A 300 18.95 -15.89 -7.50
N GLY A 301 20.16 -15.91 -6.91
CA GLY A 301 21.41 -16.15 -7.61
C GLY A 301 21.59 -15.26 -8.84
N SER A 302 22.05 -15.86 -9.94
CA SER A 302 22.36 -15.14 -11.19
C SER A 302 21.15 -14.57 -11.93
N GLN A 303 19.91 -14.91 -11.52
CA GLN A 303 18.68 -14.42 -12.17
C GLN A 303 18.28 -13.01 -11.70
N LEU A 304 18.91 -12.50 -10.63
CA LEU A 304 18.61 -11.17 -10.10
C LEU A 304 19.03 -10.04 -11.05
N THR A 305 20.28 -10.03 -11.51
CA THR A 305 20.84 -8.93 -12.30
C THR A 305 20.03 -8.62 -13.58
N PRO A 306 19.60 -9.62 -14.38
CA PRO A 306 18.79 -9.36 -15.56
C PRO A 306 17.41 -8.75 -15.27
N THR A 307 16.92 -8.83 -14.03
CA THR A 307 15.55 -8.43 -13.67
C THR A 307 15.46 -7.06 -13.01
N ASP A 308 16.58 -6.39 -12.73
CA ASP A 308 16.59 -5.08 -12.05
C ASP A 308 15.90 -3.96 -12.80
N GLU A 309 16.08 -3.88 -14.12
CA GLU A 309 15.44 -2.82 -14.92
C GLU A 309 13.91 -2.92 -14.86
N LEU A 310 13.40 -4.16 -14.81
CA LEU A 310 11.97 -4.43 -14.78
C LEU A 310 11.39 -4.35 -13.37
N LEU A 311 12.03 -5.01 -12.41
CA LEU A 311 11.50 -5.26 -11.07
C LEU A 311 12.09 -4.35 -10.00
N GLY A 312 13.33 -3.90 -10.22
CA GLY A 312 14.06 -3.08 -9.27
C GLY A 312 13.44 -1.70 -9.08
N ARG A 313 13.72 -1.13 -7.91
CA ARG A 313 13.30 0.23 -7.55
C ARG A 313 13.87 1.25 -8.54
N PRO A 314 13.02 2.03 -9.24
CA PRO A 314 13.50 3.07 -10.15
C PRO A 314 14.42 4.07 -9.43
N GLY A 315 15.56 4.38 -10.05
CA GLY A 315 16.54 5.33 -9.51
C GLY A 315 17.55 4.73 -8.52
N VAL A 316 17.43 3.46 -8.16
CA VAL A 316 18.44 2.72 -7.39
C VAL A 316 19.42 2.04 -8.35
N VAL A 317 20.72 2.22 -8.09
CA VAL A 317 21.78 1.49 -8.80
C VAL A 317 22.05 0.18 -8.08
N TYR A 318 21.80 -0.94 -8.77
CA TYR A 318 22.07 -2.29 -8.29
C TYR A 318 23.44 -2.79 -8.78
N ASP A 319 24.07 -3.69 -8.01
CA ASP A 319 25.36 -4.28 -8.39
C ASP A 319 25.24 -5.16 -9.64
N ALA A 320 26.00 -4.89 -10.70
CA ALA A 320 25.98 -5.72 -11.90
C ALA A 320 26.60 -7.12 -11.71
N SER A 321 27.17 -7.44 -10.54
CA SER A 321 27.75 -8.74 -10.25
C SER A 321 26.69 -9.86 -10.24
N SER A 322 27.06 -11.03 -10.76
CA SER A 322 26.24 -12.24 -10.71
C SER A 322 26.33 -12.98 -9.37
N SER A 323 27.21 -12.51 -8.47
CA SER A 323 27.54 -13.11 -7.16
C SER A 323 26.88 -12.37 -6.01
N ARG A 324 25.82 -11.61 -6.28
CA ARG A 324 25.09 -10.84 -5.28
C ARG A 324 23.83 -11.54 -4.76
N GLY A 325 23.51 -12.70 -5.34
CA GLY A 325 22.25 -13.39 -5.14
C GLY A 325 22.43 -14.61 -4.25
N LEU A 326 21.39 -14.96 -3.51
CA LEU A 326 21.39 -16.10 -2.60
C LEU A 326 21.85 -17.40 -3.30
N GLU A 327 22.82 -18.08 -2.69
CA GLU A 327 23.51 -19.26 -3.22
C GLU A 327 23.13 -20.52 -2.44
N CYS A 328 21.94 -21.06 -2.74
CA CYS A 328 21.50 -22.36 -2.20
C CYS A 328 22.39 -23.48 -2.78
N ASP A 329 23.44 -23.87 -2.05
CA ASP A 329 24.47 -24.83 -2.49
C ASP A 329 24.23 -26.28 -2.03
N GLY A 330 23.15 -26.50 -1.29
CA GLY A 330 22.77 -27.78 -0.71
C GLY A 330 23.67 -28.23 0.46
N PRO A 331 23.50 -29.49 0.90
CA PRO A 331 24.16 -30.00 2.09
C PRO A 331 25.69 -29.96 2.01
N GLY A 332 26.31 -29.17 2.91
CA GLY A 332 27.76 -29.02 3.01
C GLY A 332 28.34 -27.83 2.23
N GLY A 333 27.50 -27.07 1.52
CA GLY A 333 27.80 -25.75 0.96
C GLY A 333 27.48 -24.60 1.92
N SER A 334 27.22 -23.42 1.37
CA SER A 334 26.68 -22.28 2.13
C SER A 334 25.40 -22.68 2.88
N PRO A 335 25.14 -22.19 4.11
CA PRO A 335 23.87 -22.42 4.83
C PRO A 335 22.70 -21.59 4.29
N ASP A 336 22.88 -20.93 3.14
CA ASP A 336 21.88 -20.14 2.45
C ASP A 336 20.64 -20.96 2.13
N SER A 337 19.51 -20.46 2.58
CA SER A 337 18.24 -21.16 2.41
C SER A 337 17.07 -20.20 2.49
N PHE A 338 15.95 -20.62 1.91
CA PHE A 338 14.65 -19.99 2.13
C PHE A 338 13.56 -21.05 2.21
N GLU A 339 12.45 -20.72 2.84
CA GLU A 339 11.25 -21.56 2.92
C GLU A 339 10.02 -20.72 2.67
N ILE A 340 9.26 -21.05 1.63
CA ILE A 340 7.94 -20.47 1.40
C ILE A 340 6.92 -21.33 2.14
N SER A 341 6.10 -20.73 3.00
CA SER A 341 5.06 -21.44 3.75
C SER A 341 4.04 -22.11 2.82
N SER A 342 3.32 -23.11 3.33
CA SER A 342 2.32 -23.84 2.54
C SER A 342 1.13 -22.98 2.11
N ASP A 343 0.77 -21.97 2.91
CA ASP A 343 -0.23 -20.95 2.57
C ASP A 343 0.33 -19.88 1.61
N ARG A 344 1.66 -19.84 1.42
CA ARG A 344 2.38 -18.86 0.59
C ARG A 344 2.29 -17.43 1.06
N HIS A 345 1.92 -17.19 2.32
CA HIS A 345 1.89 -15.86 2.91
C HIS A 345 3.16 -15.54 3.72
N ARG A 346 4.06 -16.50 3.89
CA ARG A 346 5.31 -16.32 4.65
C ARG A 346 6.50 -16.85 3.89
N ILE A 347 7.62 -16.15 4.03
CA ILE A 347 8.93 -16.64 3.63
C ILE A 347 9.96 -16.44 4.75
N ASP A 348 10.55 -17.54 5.19
CA ASP A 348 11.71 -17.56 6.07
C ASP A 348 12.98 -17.67 5.23
N PHE A 349 14.07 -17.05 5.65
CA PHE A 349 15.35 -17.14 4.95
C PHE A 349 16.54 -17.01 5.87
N THR A 350 17.64 -17.62 5.44
CA THR A 350 18.96 -17.54 6.06
C THR A 350 19.97 -17.12 4.99
N LEU A 351 20.76 -16.10 5.30
CA LEU A 351 21.75 -15.50 4.39
C LEU A 351 23.15 -15.54 5.01
N GLN A 352 24.16 -15.96 4.26
CA GLN A 352 25.56 -16.02 4.64
C GLN A 352 26.46 -15.28 3.65
N ALA A 353 26.73 -14.02 3.96
CA ALA A 353 27.60 -13.19 3.15
C ALA A 353 28.95 -12.93 3.85
N ALA A 354 30.00 -12.62 3.08
CA ALA A 354 31.29 -12.18 3.61
C ALA A 354 31.79 -10.92 2.89
N SER A 355 32.58 -11.07 1.83
CA SER A 355 33.06 -9.96 0.99
C SER A 355 32.25 -9.81 -0.30
N SER A 356 31.00 -10.25 -0.27
CA SER A 356 29.99 -10.17 -1.32
C SER A 356 28.65 -9.96 -0.61
N THR A 357 27.59 -9.68 -1.35
CA THR A 357 26.25 -9.52 -0.76
C THR A 357 25.38 -10.70 -1.11
N ASP A 358 24.45 -11.06 -0.24
CA ASP A 358 23.40 -12.02 -0.57
C ASP A 358 22.08 -11.32 -0.68
N SER A 359 21.41 -11.53 -1.81
CA SER A 359 20.13 -10.91 -2.09
C SER A 359 19.13 -11.94 -2.58
N LEU A 360 17.86 -11.69 -2.26
CA LEU A 360 16.72 -12.48 -2.67
C LEU A 360 15.61 -11.51 -3.07
N ARG A 361 15.05 -11.68 -4.27
CA ARG A 361 13.88 -10.91 -4.71
C ARG A 361 12.64 -11.78 -4.58
N ILE A 362 11.64 -11.28 -3.88
CA ILE A 362 10.37 -11.96 -3.61
C ILE A 362 9.31 -11.24 -4.43
N LEU A 363 8.52 -12.03 -5.16
CA LEU A 363 7.42 -11.55 -5.98
C LEU A 363 6.11 -12.02 -5.38
N MET A 364 5.20 -11.09 -5.12
CA MET A 364 3.90 -11.37 -4.49
C MET A 364 2.76 -10.63 -5.19
N ARG A 365 1.54 -11.15 -5.06
CA ARG A 365 0.34 -10.41 -5.44
C ARG A 365 0.07 -9.31 -4.39
N PRO A 366 -0.62 -8.23 -4.78
CA PRO A 366 -1.27 -7.36 -3.80
C PRO A 366 -2.32 -8.15 -3.03
N GLY A 367 -2.40 -7.96 -1.70
CA GLY A 367 -3.47 -8.54 -0.89
C GLY A 367 -4.85 -8.08 -1.36
N ALA A 368 -5.79 -9.01 -1.46
CA ALA A 368 -7.12 -8.70 -1.94
C ALA A 368 -7.99 -8.11 -0.83
N ARG A 369 -8.53 -6.90 -1.06
CA ARG A 369 -9.47 -6.29 -0.11
C ARG A 369 -10.86 -6.93 -0.25
N PHE A 370 -11.45 -7.36 0.86
CA PHE A 370 -12.78 -7.93 0.91
C PHE A 370 -13.52 -7.55 2.18
N LEU A 371 -14.84 -7.77 2.18
CA LEU A 371 -15.70 -7.63 3.36
C LEU A 371 -16.12 -9.04 3.79
N ARG A 372 -15.77 -9.45 5.01
CA ARG A 372 -16.13 -10.75 5.56
C ARG A 372 -17.65 -10.87 5.64
N GLY A 373 -18.19 -11.92 5.03
CA GLY A 373 -19.63 -12.13 4.85
C GLY A 373 -20.25 -11.51 3.59
N ASP A 374 -19.49 -10.84 2.71
CA ASP A 374 -19.96 -10.29 1.42
C ASP A 374 -19.53 -11.19 0.25
N ALA A 375 -20.19 -12.34 0.15
CA ALA A 375 -19.94 -13.36 -0.87
C ALA A 375 -20.06 -12.82 -2.31
N ASN A 376 -20.90 -11.83 -2.53
CA ASN A 376 -21.18 -11.29 -3.87
C ASN A 376 -20.40 -9.99 -4.21
N ARG A 377 -19.55 -9.52 -3.28
CA ARG A 377 -18.70 -8.32 -3.40
C ARG A 377 -19.46 -7.02 -3.66
N ASN A 378 -20.67 -6.86 -3.14
CA ASN A 378 -21.46 -5.62 -3.26
C ASN A 378 -21.18 -4.61 -2.13
N ARG A 379 -20.19 -4.89 -1.28
CA ARG A 379 -19.76 -4.16 -0.09
C ARG A 379 -20.77 -4.17 1.05
N ARG A 380 -21.62 -5.20 1.11
CA ARG A 380 -22.56 -5.43 2.21
C ARG A 380 -22.60 -6.92 2.53
N ALA A 381 -22.52 -7.25 3.82
CA ALA A 381 -22.87 -8.59 4.27
C ALA A 381 -24.39 -8.63 4.51
N GLU A 382 -25.13 -9.36 3.68
CA GLU A 382 -26.59 -9.42 3.74
C GLU A 382 -27.13 -10.84 3.45
N LEU A 383 -28.46 -11.00 3.44
CA LEU A 383 -29.09 -12.31 3.28
C LEU A 383 -28.71 -12.99 1.95
N THR A 384 -28.51 -12.21 0.88
CA THR A 384 -28.12 -12.77 -0.41
C THR A 384 -26.74 -13.42 -0.37
N ASP A 385 -25.86 -12.99 0.52
CA ASP A 385 -24.53 -13.58 0.71
C ASP A 385 -24.60 -14.92 1.40
N ALA A 386 -25.41 -15.04 2.45
CA ALA A 386 -25.68 -16.34 3.09
C ALA A 386 -26.26 -17.35 2.08
N VAL A 387 -27.13 -16.90 1.17
CA VAL A 387 -27.68 -17.75 0.10
C VAL A 387 -26.60 -18.14 -0.92
N LEU A 388 -25.72 -17.21 -1.30
CA LEU A 388 -24.63 -17.49 -2.22
C LEU A 388 -23.59 -18.44 -1.63
N LEU A 389 -23.24 -18.27 -0.35
CA LEU A 389 -22.40 -19.17 0.44
C LEU A 389 -22.95 -20.61 0.44
N LEU A 390 -24.25 -20.78 0.75
CA LEU A 390 -24.90 -22.09 0.69
C LEU A 390 -24.90 -22.67 -0.74
N SER A 391 -25.03 -21.81 -1.75
CA SER A 391 -24.96 -22.23 -3.16
C SER A 391 -23.54 -22.63 -3.56
N TYR A 392 -22.51 -21.98 -3.04
CA TYR A 392 -21.11 -22.40 -3.19
C TYR A 392 -20.91 -23.80 -2.60
N LEU A 393 -21.32 -24.02 -1.33
CA LEU A 393 -21.15 -25.29 -0.64
C LEU A 393 -21.89 -26.47 -1.28
N PHE A 394 -23.14 -26.27 -1.71
CA PHE A 394 -24.02 -27.37 -2.12
C PHE A 394 -24.29 -27.45 -3.63
N GLN A 395 -24.00 -26.38 -4.38
CA GLN A 395 -24.28 -26.30 -5.82
C GLN A 395 -23.05 -25.88 -6.63
N SER A 396 -21.88 -25.73 -5.99
CA SER A 396 -20.64 -25.30 -6.63
C SER A 396 -20.80 -23.99 -7.41
N ALA A 397 -21.62 -23.08 -6.88
CA ALA A 397 -21.76 -21.74 -7.45
C ALA A 397 -20.39 -21.03 -7.40
N PRO A 398 -19.97 -20.35 -8.47
CA PRO A 398 -18.70 -19.64 -8.47
C PRO A 398 -18.76 -18.42 -7.54
N VAL A 399 -17.66 -18.18 -6.84
CA VAL A 399 -17.42 -16.99 -6.02
C VAL A 399 -16.01 -16.47 -6.33
N SER A 400 -15.85 -15.14 -6.34
CA SER A 400 -14.55 -14.50 -6.62
C SER A 400 -13.70 -14.26 -5.37
N CYS A 401 -14.25 -14.54 -4.19
CA CYS A 401 -13.60 -14.26 -2.92
C CYS A 401 -14.04 -15.31 -1.91
N ILE A 402 -13.18 -16.31 -1.70
CA ILE A 402 -13.51 -17.45 -0.84
C ILE A 402 -13.40 -17.04 0.62
N ASP A 403 -12.44 -16.17 0.94
CA ASP A 403 -12.24 -15.62 2.28
C ASP A 403 -13.47 -14.84 2.79
N ALA A 404 -14.20 -14.14 1.90
CA ALA A 404 -15.48 -13.51 2.25
C ALA A 404 -16.56 -14.51 2.70
N LEU A 405 -16.43 -15.81 2.39
CA LEU A 405 -17.35 -16.86 2.81
C LEU A 405 -17.03 -17.42 4.19
N ASP A 406 -15.79 -17.31 4.67
CA ASP A 406 -15.41 -17.71 6.01
C ASP A 406 -15.75 -16.59 6.99
N THR A 407 -16.99 -16.63 7.49
CA THR A 407 -17.50 -15.61 8.41
C THR A 407 -17.04 -15.83 9.84
N THR A 408 -16.57 -17.05 10.16
CA THR A 408 -16.02 -17.39 11.47
C THR A 408 -14.52 -17.18 11.60
N ASP A 409 -13.82 -16.98 10.48
CA ASP A 409 -12.38 -16.72 10.42
C ASP A 409 -11.60 -17.88 11.07
N ASP A 410 -11.96 -19.10 10.67
CA ASP A 410 -11.36 -20.34 11.16
C ASP A 410 -10.57 -21.11 10.08
N GLY A 411 -10.45 -20.53 8.88
CA GLY A 411 -9.79 -21.04 7.70
C GLY A 411 -10.60 -22.10 6.95
N VAL A 412 -11.89 -22.28 7.26
CA VAL A 412 -12.71 -23.35 6.68
C VAL A 412 -14.13 -22.88 6.35
N VAL A 413 -14.39 -22.67 5.06
CA VAL A 413 -15.75 -22.40 4.57
C VAL A 413 -16.68 -23.61 4.77
N SER A 414 -17.70 -23.46 5.61
CA SER A 414 -18.61 -24.52 6.03
C SER A 414 -20.06 -24.02 6.25
N LEU A 415 -20.95 -24.94 6.66
CA LEU A 415 -22.32 -24.56 7.05
C LEU A 415 -22.33 -23.67 8.31
N VAL A 416 -21.30 -23.75 9.14
CA VAL A 416 -21.17 -22.91 10.34
C VAL A 416 -21.16 -21.44 9.94
N ASP A 417 -20.49 -21.10 8.85
CA ASP A 417 -20.44 -19.72 8.34
C ASP A 417 -21.79 -19.16 7.93
N ALA A 418 -22.56 -19.96 7.17
CA ALA A 418 -23.90 -19.56 6.77
C ALA A 418 -24.78 -19.30 8.00
N VAL A 419 -24.69 -20.16 9.02
CA VAL A 419 -25.45 -20.00 10.26
C VAL A 419 -24.96 -18.78 11.05
N PHE A 420 -23.65 -18.59 11.15
CA PHE A 420 -23.03 -17.47 11.85
C PHE A 420 -23.45 -16.13 11.23
N LEU A 421 -23.36 -16.00 9.90
CA LEU A 421 -23.80 -14.80 9.19
C LEU A 421 -25.30 -14.53 9.39
N LEU A 422 -26.16 -15.56 9.31
CA LEU A 422 -27.60 -15.39 9.53
C LEU A 422 -27.94 -15.02 11.00
N ASP A 423 -27.21 -15.56 11.97
CA ASP A 423 -27.35 -15.22 13.39
C ASP A 423 -26.99 -13.75 13.63
N HIS A 424 -25.89 -13.28 13.03
CA HIS A 424 -25.52 -11.87 13.05
C HIS A 424 -26.62 -10.98 12.45
N LEU A 425 -27.12 -11.33 11.25
CA LEU A 425 -28.08 -10.51 10.51
C LEU A 425 -29.47 -10.43 11.15
N PHE A 426 -29.94 -11.51 11.78
CA PHE A 426 -31.35 -11.60 12.21
C PHE A 426 -31.56 -11.78 13.71
N LEU A 427 -30.54 -12.25 14.43
CA LEU A 427 -30.66 -12.61 15.85
C LEU A 427 -29.72 -11.79 16.75
N SER A 428 -29.06 -10.77 16.19
CA SER A 428 -28.08 -9.94 16.91
C SER A 428 -26.93 -10.78 17.49
N GLY A 429 -26.53 -11.83 16.75
CA GLY A 429 -25.32 -12.59 17.02
C GLY A 429 -24.04 -11.76 16.86
N PRO A 430 -22.88 -12.33 17.23
CA PRO A 430 -21.59 -11.67 17.06
C PRO A 430 -21.37 -11.19 15.62
N ALA A 431 -20.68 -10.05 15.46
CA ALA A 431 -20.25 -9.60 14.14
C ALA A 431 -19.15 -10.53 13.58
N PRO A 432 -19.06 -10.70 12.25
CA PRO A 432 -17.91 -11.32 11.62
C PRO A 432 -16.60 -10.68 12.10
N ALA A 433 -15.54 -11.51 12.16
CA ALA A 433 -14.20 -11.00 12.39
C ALA A 433 -13.82 -10.00 11.28
N PRO A 434 -12.83 -9.12 11.51
CA PRO A 434 -12.36 -8.25 10.45
C PRO A 434 -11.88 -9.07 9.23
N PRO A 435 -12.03 -8.56 7.99
CA PRO A 435 -12.51 -7.22 7.63
C PRO A 435 -14.05 -7.08 7.63
N TYR A 436 -14.62 -6.45 8.65
CA TYR A 436 -16.05 -6.13 8.84
C TYR A 436 -16.16 -4.96 9.84
N PRO A 437 -17.09 -4.00 9.69
CA PRO A 437 -18.15 -3.88 8.68
C PRO A 437 -17.70 -3.21 7.36
N ARG A 438 -16.40 -3.01 7.18
CA ARG A 438 -15.82 -2.40 5.98
C ARG A 438 -14.81 -3.35 5.36
N ALA A 439 -14.68 -3.26 4.04
CA ALA A 439 -13.72 -4.07 3.34
C ALA A 439 -12.29 -3.67 3.75
N GLY A 440 -11.42 -4.66 3.88
CA GLY A 440 -10.04 -4.54 4.33
C GLY A 440 -9.24 -5.76 3.89
N LEU A 441 -7.98 -5.81 4.31
CA LEU A 441 -7.15 -7.00 4.17
C LEU A 441 -7.53 -8.01 5.25
N ASP A 442 -7.20 -9.28 5.03
CA ASP A 442 -7.35 -10.31 6.04
C ASP A 442 -6.32 -10.10 7.16
N PRO A 443 -6.73 -9.79 8.42
CA PRO A 443 -5.79 -9.67 9.53
C PRO A 443 -5.27 -11.03 10.03
N THR A 444 -5.84 -12.14 9.56
CA THR A 444 -5.61 -13.50 10.05
C THR A 444 -5.30 -14.44 8.88
N PRO A 445 -4.19 -14.21 8.15
CA PRO A 445 -3.91 -14.90 6.90
C PRO A 445 -4.01 -16.42 7.03
N ASP A 446 -4.72 -17.03 6.09
CA ASP A 446 -4.83 -18.48 5.96
C ASP A 446 -4.71 -18.94 4.50
N ALA A 447 -5.23 -20.13 4.17
CA ALA A 447 -5.12 -20.69 2.82
C ALA A 447 -6.29 -20.30 1.89
N LEU A 448 -7.28 -19.58 2.41
CA LEU A 448 -8.38 -18.97 1.66
C LEU A 448 -7.89 -17.62 1.13
N ASP A 449 -8.30 -17.28 -0.09
CA ASP A 449 -7.91 -16.01 -0.71
C ASP A 449 -9.07 -15.47 -1.56
N CYS A 450 -8.92 -14.24 -2.00
CA CYS A 450 -9.80 -13.57 -2.94
C CYS A 450 -9.07 -13.28 -4.23
N GLU A 451 -9.73 -13.57 -5.35
CA GLU A 451 -9.19 -13.20 -6.65
C GLU A 451 -9.03 -11.67 -6.69
N SER A 452 -7.79 -11.22 -6.94
CA SER A 452 -7.37 -9.82 -7.06
C SER A 452 -7.57 -9.25 -8.46
#